data_AF-A0A5J5DH29-F1
#
_entry.id   AF-A0A5J5DH29-F1
#
_cell.length_a   1.000
_cell.length_b   1.000
_cell.length_c   1.000
_cell.angle_alpha   90.00
_cell.angle_beta   90.00
_cell.angle_gamma   90.00
#
_symmetry.space_group_name_H-M   'P 1'
#
loop_
_entity.id
_entity.type
_entity.pdbx_description
1 polymer ?
#
loop_
_entity_poly.entity_id
_entity_poly.type
_entity_poly.pdbx_seq_one_letter_code
_entity_poly.pdbx_strand_id
1 'polypeptide(L)'
;MRRVRRSRPCRLTLGFSCLQILDEIAEHGIRIYQLPDADSDEDEEFKEQTRVLKASIPFAVIGSNQLIEVKGKKIRGRLYPWGVVEVENPEHNDFLKLRTMLVTHMQDLQEVTQDLHYENFRSERLKRVGRDADEDVMDKDQILLQKEAE
;
A
#
# COMPACT_ATOMS: atom_id res chain seq x y z
N MET A 1 12.16 -15.61 -42.01
CA MET A 1 11.79 -16.29 -40.74
C MET A 1 11.94 -15.32 -39.57
N ARG A 2 10.85 -14.68 -39.13
CA ARG A 2 10.86 -13.81 -37.94
C ARG A 2 10.74 -14.71 -36.71
N ARG A 3 11.81 -14.83 -35.91
CA ARG A 3 11.80 -15.57 -34.65
C ARG A 3 10.71 -14.97 -33.75
N VAL A 4 9.63 -15.72 -33.53
CA VAL A 4 8.66 -15.45 -32.47
C VAL A 4 9.44 -15.54 -31.16
N ARG A 5 9.86 -14.38 -30.62
CA ARG A 5 10.35 -14.30 -29.25
C ARG A 5 9.16 -14.75 -28.40
N ARG A 6 9.17 -16.01 -27.95
CA ARG A 6 8.23 -16.51 -26.94
C ARG A 6 8.18 -15.44 -25.86
N SER A 7 6.99 -14.89 -25.58
CA SER A 7 6.82 -13.99 -24.44
C SER A 7 7.38 -14.75 -23.24
N ARG A 8 8.51 -14.28 -22.70
CA ARG A 8 8.99 -14.83 -21.45
C ARG A 8 7.86 -14.58 -20.46
N PRO A 9 7.42 -15.59 -19.69
CA PRO A 9 6.40 -15.36 -18.69
C PRO A 9 6.92 -14.27 -17.76
N CYS A 10 6.24 -13.12 -17.73
CA CYS A 10 6.63 -11.94 -16.95
C CYS A 10 6.90 -12.31 -15.48
N ARG A 11 6.25 -13.37 -15.00
CA ARG A 11 6.33 -13.91 -13.64
C ARG A 11 7.76 -14.29 -13.20
N LEU A 12 8.64 -14.77 -14.10
CA LEU A 12 10.00 -15.18 -13.72
C LEU A 12 10.95 -13.99 -13.51
N THR A 13 10.78 -12.88 -14.24
CA THR A 13 11.57 -11.66 -14.03
C THR A 13 11.03 -10.80 -12.90
N LEU A 14 9.70 -10.81 -12.69
CA LEU A 14 9.04 -10.05 -11.63
C LEU A 14 9.33 -10.62 -10.23
N GLY A 15 9.43 -11.94 -10.08
CA GLY A 15 9.70 -12.56 -8.77
C GLY A 15 11.03 -12.13 -8.16
N PHE A 16 12.06 -11.88 -8.97
CA PHE A 16 13.37 -11.45 -8.48
C PHE A 16 13.36 -9.98 -8.03
N SER A 17 12.69 -9.10 -8.78
CA SER A 17 12.59 -7.68 -8.40
C SER A 17 11.73 -7.46 -7.15
N CYS A 18 10.66 -8.23 -6.96
CA CYS A 18 9.77 -8.07 -5.81
C CYS A 18 10.48 -8.39 -4.49
N LEU A 19 11.37 -9.39 -4.47
CA LEU A 19 12.15 -9.74 -3.28
C LEU A 19 13.15 -8.62 -2.91
N GLN A 20 13.85 -8.06 -3.88
CA GLN A 20 14.79 -6.96 -3.64
C GLN A 20 14.08 -5.71 -3.08
N ILE A 21 12.88 -5.40 -3.59
CA ILE A 21 12.09 -4.27 -3.11
C ILE A 21 11.71 -4.43 -1.64
N LEU A 22 11.33 -5.64 -1.21
CA LEU A 22 10.97 -5.90 0.18
C LEU A 22 12.19 -5.78 1.12
N ASP A 23 13.34 -6.29 0.69
CA ASP A 23 14.59 -6.18 1.46
C ASP A 23 15.02 -4.71 1.61
N GLU A 24 14.97 -3.92 0.54
CA GLU A 24 15.29 -2.50 0.59
C GLU A 24 14.31 -1.69 1.46
N ILE A 25 13.01 -2.02 1.41
CA ILE A 25 11.98 -1.39 2.27
C ILE A 25 12.28 -1.67 3.76
N ALA A 26 12.66 -2.91 4.08
CA ALA A 26 13.00 -3.31 5.45
C ALA A 26 14.28 -2.60 5.92
N GLU A 27 15.30 -2.50 5.06
CA GLU A 27 16.56 -1.81 5.36
C GLU A 27 16.37 -0.32 5.63
N HIS A 28 15.50 0.34 4.86
CA HIS A 28 15.19 1.77 5.03
C HIS A 28 14.14 2.06 6.10
N GLY A 29 13.60 1.03 6.76
CA GLY A 29 12.58 1.18 7.81
C GLY A 29 11.27 1.81 7.31
N ILE A 30 10.93 1.60 6.03
CA ILE A 30 9.72 2.16 5.44
C ILE A 30 8.52 1.34 5.91
N ARG A 31 7.65 1.97 6.71
CA ARG A 31 6.41 1.37 7.19
C ARG A 31 5.38 1.34 6.07
N ILE A 32 5.27 0.20 5.39
CA ILE A 32 4.20 -0.08 4.43
C ILE A 32 2.96 -0.62 5.17
N TYR A 33 1.79 -0.40 4.58
CA TYR A 33 0.55 -0.98 5.08
C TYR A 33 0.65 -2.51 5.04
N GLN A 34 0.48 -3.12 6.20
CA GLN A 34 0.41 -4.57 6.35
C GLN A 34 -1.06 -4.94 6.51
N LEU A 35 -1.50 -5.85 5.66
CA LEU A 35 -2.81 -6.48 5.78
C LEU A 35 -2.96 -7.08 7.19
N PRO A 36 -4.13 -6.91 7.85
CA PRO A 36 -4.44 -7.64 9.08
C PRO A 36 -4.27 -9.15 8.87
N ASP A 37 -3.87 -9.87 9.92
CA ASP A 37 -3.96 -11.33 9.89
C ASP A 37 -5.44 -11.73 9.93
N ALA A 38 -5.78 -12.78 9.18
CA ALA A 38 -7.10 -13.39 9.23
C ALA A 38 -7.31 -13.97 10.64
N ASP A 39 -8.48 -13.73 11.22
CA ASP A 39 -8.76 -14.13 12.60
C ASP A 39 -8.83 -15.67 12.72
N SER A 40 -8.59 -16.18 13.93
CA SER A 40 -8.46 -17.63 14.15
C SER A 40 -9.74 -18.42 13.86
N ASP A 41 -10.89 -17.75 13.93
CA ASP A 41 -12.23 -18.25 13.66
C ASP A 41 -12.64 -18.19 12.18
N GLU A 42 -11.83 -17.57 11.31
CA GLU A 42 -12.07 -17.56 9.87
C GLU A 42 -11.68 -18.88 9.19
N ASP A 43 -12.36 -19.16 8.08
CA ASP A 43 -12.18 -20.36 7.27
C ASP A 43 -10.73 -20.50 6.79
N GLU A 44 -10.21 -21.73 6.75
CA GLU A 44 -8.87 -22.04 6.24
C GLU A 44 -8.65 -21.54 4.80
N GLU A 45 -9.71 -21.51 3.98
CA GLU A 45 -9.64 -20.96 2.62
C GLU A 45 -9.37 -19.45 2.64
N PHE A 46 -9.98 -18.71 3.56
CA PHE A 46 -9.79 -17.26 3.69
C PHE A 46 -8.39 -16.94 4.22
N LYS A 47 -7.90 -17.72 5.19
CA LYS A 47 -6.52 -17.61 5.70
C LYS A 47 -5.49 -17.81 4.59
N GLU A 48 -5.68 -18.83 3.76
CA GLU A 48 -4.79 -19.10 2.63
C GLU A 48 -4.83 -17.97 1.60
N GLN A 49 -6.03 -17.46 1.27
CA GLN A 49 -6.18 -16.31 0.38
C GLN A 49 -5.44 -15.08 0.93
N THR A 50 -5.65 -14.74 2.20
CA THR A 50 -4.99 -13.62 2.87
C THR A 50 -3.46 -13.78 2.87
N ARG A 51 -2.96 -14.99 3.13
CA ARG A 51 -1.52 -15.30 3.05
C ARG A 51 -0.97 -15.09 1.64
N VAL A 52 -1.68 -15.58 0.61
CA VAL A 52 -1.29 -15.40 -0.79
C VAL A 52 -1.32 -13.93 -1.18
N LEU A 53 -2.29 -13.15 -0.69
CA LEU A 53 -2.34 -11.70 -0.89
C LEU A 53 -1.12 -11.01 -0.27
N LYS A 54 -0.79 -11.31 0.99
CA LYS A 54 0.40 -10.78 1.67
C LYS A 54 1.69 -11.11 0.93
N ALA A 55 1.83 -12.36 0.47
CA ALA A 55 2.98 -12.80 -0.30
C ALA A 55 3.04 -12.20 -1.73
N SER A 56 1.93 -11.65 -2.22
CA SER A 56 1.87 -10.96 -3.53
C SER A 56 2.21 -9.48 -3.45
N ILE A 57 2.53 -8.94 -2.26
CA ILE A 57 3.04 -7.58 -2.09
C ILE A 57 4.54 -7.58 -2.41
N PRO A 58 5.05 -6.67 -3.27
CA PRO A 58 4.35 -5.60 -3.98
C PRO A 58 3.57 -6.09 -5.22
N PHE A 59 2.31 -5.65 -5.37
CA PHE A 59 1.45 -6.07 -6.48
C PHE A 59 1.98 -5.60 -7.83
N ALA A 60 2.28 -6.55 -8.72
CA ALA A 60 2.66 -6.27 -10.09
C ALA A 60 1.42 -5.99 -10.94
N VAL A 61 0.98 -4.73 -10.98
CA VAL A 61 -0.24 -4.33 -11.68
C VAL A 61 -0.03 -3.78 -13.09
N ILE A 62 -0.91 -4.18 -14.00
CA ILE A 62 -1.02 -3.65 -15.37
C ILE A 62 -2.40 -3.02 -15.53
N GLY A 63 -2.44 -1.72 -15.85
CA GLY A 63 -3.67 -1.00 -16.18
C GLY A 63 -3.84 -0.81 -17.69
N SER A 64 -5.09 -0.88 -18.18
CA SER A 64 -5.45 -0.46 -19.54
C SER A 64 -6.86 0.10 -19.59
N ASN A 65 -7.03 1.20 -20.32
CA ASN A 65 -8.35 1.77 -20.66
C ASN A 65 -8.85 1.30 -22.04
N GLN A 66 -8.03 0.58 -22.81
CA GLN A 66 -8.42 0.09 -24.13
C GLN A 66 -9.25 -1.20 -24.01
N LEU A 67 -10.38 -1.22 -24.72
CA LEU A 67 -11.22 -2.39 -24.90
C LEU A 67 -10.76 -3.13 -26.16
N ILE A 68 -10.39 -4.39 -25.99
CA ILE A 68 -10.00 -5.29 -27.07
C ILE A 68 -10.99 -6.44 -27.13
N GLU A 69 -11.30 -6.90 -28.34
CA GLU A 69 -12.16 -8.06 -28.53
C GLU A 69 -11.30 -9.31 -28.65
N VAL A 70 -11.38 -10.18 -27.64
CA VAL A 70 -10.64 -11.44 -27.59
C VAL A 70 -11.65 -12.57 -27.41
N LYS A 71 -11.63 -13.56 -28.31
CA LYS A 71 -12.56 -14.71 -28.29
C LYS A 71 -14.04 -14.30 -28.20
N GLY A 72 -14.43 -13.20 -28.86
CA GLY A 72 -15.81 -12.70 -28.90
C GLY A 72 -16.28 -11.97 -27.64
N LYS A 73 -15.41 -11.73 -26.66
CA LYS A 73 -15.70 -10.90 -25.48
C LYS A 73 -14.87 -9.61 -25.54
N LYS A 74 -15.52 -8.48 -25.26
CA LYS A 74 -14.83 -7.19 -25.09
C LYS A 74 -14.24 -7.14 -23.70
N ILE A 75 -12.92 -7.27 -23.61
CA ILE A 75 -12.17 -7.23 -22.37
C ILE A 75 -11.19 -6.07 -22.37
N ARG A 76 -10.83 -5.56 -21.19
CA ARG A 76 -9.81 -4.51 -21.08
C ARG A 76 -8.42 -5.12 -21.19
N GLY A 77 -7.60 -4.60 -22.10
CA GLY A 77 -6.30 -5.19 -22.40
C GLY A 77 -5.36 -4.26 -23.16
N ARG A 78 -4.09 -4.67 -23.28
CA ARG A 78 -3.08 -3.99 -24.12
C ARG A 78 -2.68 -4.93 -25.25
N LEU A 79 -2.79 -4.44 -26.47
CA LEU A 79 -2.34 -5.16 -27.66
C LEU A 79 -0.90 -4.75 -27.98
N TYR A 80 -0.02 -5.74 -28.04
CA TYR A 80 1.34 -5.57 -28.55
C TYR A 80 1.55 -6.43 -29.80
N PRO A 81 2.51 -6.09 -30.66
CA PRO A 81 2.85 -6.91 -31.83
C PRO A 81 3.30 -8.35 -31.49
N TRP A 82 3.72 -8.60 -30.24
CA TRP A 82 4.15 -9.91 -29.74
C TRP A 82 3.09 -10.65 -28.93
N GLY A 83 1.92 -10.05 -28.69
CA GLY A 83 0.85 -10.70 -27.93
C GLY A 83 -0.13 -9.73 -27.31
N VAL A 84 -1.17 -10.30 -26.73
CA VAL A 84 -2.23 -9.57 -26.03
C VAL A 84 -2.05 -9.75 -24.54
N VAL A 85 -2.08 -8.65 -23.78
CA VAL A 85 -2.09 -8.68 -22.33
C VAL A 85 -3.48 -8.32 -21.84
N GLU A 86 -4.18 -9.32 -21.32
CA GLU A 86 -5.48 -9.18 -20.66
C GLU A 86 -5.29 -8.64 -19.24
N VAL A 87 -6.00 -7.56 -18.88
CA VAL A 87 -5.88 -6.93 -17.55
C VAL A 87 -6.58 -7.75 -16.47
N GLU A 88 -7.67 -8.42 -16.81
CA GLU A 88 -8.50 -9.21 -15.90
C GLU A 88 -8.02 -10.65 -15.71
N ASN A 89 -6.93 -11.04 -16.37
CA ASN A 89 -6.42 -12.40 -16.28
C ASN A 89 -5.40 -12.52 -15.13
N PRO A 90 -5.66 -13.34 -14.09
CA PRO A 90 -4.79 -13.48 -12.92
C PRO A 90 -3.40 -14.10 -13.23
N GLU A 91 -3.24 -14.74 -14.39
CA GLU A 91 -1.93 -15.28 -14.80
C GLU A 91 -0.98 -14.18 -15.32
N HIS A 92 -1.53 -13.09 -15.87
CA HIS A 92 -0.76 -11.99 -16.43
C HIS A 92 -0.48 -10.88 -15.43
N ASN A 93 -1.35 -10.73 -14.43
CA ASN A 93 -1.44 -9.52 -13.65
C ASN A 93 -2.15 -9.75 -12.31
N ASP A 94 -1.67 -9.14 -11.24
CA ASP A 94 -2.28 -9.23 -9.90
C ASP A 94 -3.35 -8.14 -9.67
N PHE A 95 -3.92 -7.56 -10.73
CA PHE A 95 -4.94 -6.50 -10.62
C PHE A 95 -6.22 -6.95 -9.91
N LEU A 96 -6.67 -8.20 -10.14
CA LEU A 96 -7.82 -8.75 -9.41
C LEU A 96 -7.52 -8.82 -7.91
N LYS A 97 -6.31 -9.26 -7.53
CA LYS A 97 -5.90 -9.34 -6.13
C LYS A 97 -5.85 -7.95 -5.49
N LEU A 98 -5.26 -6.96 -6.17
CA LEU A 98 -5.24 -5.57 -5.69
C LEU A 98 -6.66 -5.03 -5.50
N ARG A 99 -7.56 -5.27 -6.46
CA ARG A 99 -8.95 -4.81 -6.35
C ARG A 99 -9.67 -5.47 -5.19
N THR A 100 -9.60 -6.79 -5.07
CA THR A 100 -10.24 -7.52 -3.96
C THR A 100 -9.70 -7.02 -2.64
N MET A 101 -8.38 -6.91 -2.52
CA MET A 101 -7.70 -6.38 -1.34
C MET A 101 -8.20 -4.99 -0.95
N LEU A 102 -8.25 -4.06 -1.90
CA LEU A 102 -8.73 -2.70 -1.63
C LEU A 102 -10.18 -2.73 -1.17
N VAL A 103 -11.06 -3.49 -1.83
CA VAL A 103 -12.49 -3.51 -1.51
C VAL A 103 -12.78 -4.16 -0.15
N THR A 104 -12.11 -5.27 0.18
CA THR A 104 -12.32 -5.98 1.46
C THR A 104 -11.71 -5.23 2.64
N HIS A 105 -10.57 -4.56 2.44
CA HIS A 105 -9.84 -3.87 3.51
C HIS A 105 -10.01 -2.35 3.50
N MET A 106 -11.03 -1.81 2.82
CA MET A 106 -11.31 -0.34 2.85
C MET A 106 -11.59 0.18 4.26
N GLN A 107 -12.28 -0.62 5.07
CA GLN A 107 -12.63 -0.24 6.44
C GLN A 107 -11.39 -0.17 7.32
N ASP A 108 -10.56 -1.22 7.29
CA ASP A 108 -9.30 -1.27 8.02
C ASP A 108 -8.34 -0.14 7.60
N LEU A 109 -8.25 0.17 6.31
CA LEU A 109 -7.48 1.32 5.83
C LEU A 109 -7.95 2.66 6.43
N GLN A 110 -9.26 2.84 6.62
CA GLN A 110 -9.80 4.03 7.28
C GLN A 110 -9.45 4.06 8.77
N GLU A 111 -9.59 2.94 9.46
CA GLU A 111 -9.27 2.80 10.88
C GLU A 111 -7.80 3.06 11.16
N VAL A 112 -6.89 2.42 10.40
CA VAL A 112 -5.44 2.68 10.49
C VAL A 112 -5.12 4.15 10.21
N THR A 113 -5.80 4.78 9.25
CA THR A 113 -5.57 6.21 8.98
C THR A 113 -6.00 7.09 10.15
N GLN A 114 -7.10 6.76 10.81
CA GLN A 114 -7.61 7.49 11.96
C GLN A 114 -6.75 7.25 13.22
N ASP A 115 -6.47 5.99 13.54
CA ASP A 115 -5.86 5.62 14.82
C ASP A 115 -4.34 5.75 14.82
N LEU A 116 -3.69 5.62 13.66
CA LEU A 116 -2.25 5.80 13.54
C LEU A 116 -1.91 7.17 12.97
N HIS A 117 -2.36 7.49 11.75
CA HIS A 117 -1.88 8.72 11.09
C HIS A 117 -2.46 9.98 11.71
N TYR A 118 -3.76 10.00 11.97
CA TYR A 118 -4.41 11.16 12.56
C TYR A 118 -4.05 11.35 14.04
N GLU A 119 -4.03 10.29 14.87
CA GLU A 119 -3.60 10.41 16.27
C GLU A 119 -2.13 10.81 16.43
N ASN A 120 -1.23 10.33 15.56
CA ASN A 120 0.16 10.78 15.57
C ASN A 120 0.26 12.27 15.23
N PHE A 121 -0.47 12.73 14.21
CA PHE A 121 -0.52 14.15 13.87
C PHE A 121 -1.16 14.99 14.98
N ARG A 122 -2.24 14.51 15.58
CA ARG A 122 -2.95 15.15 16.70
C ARG A 122 -2.00 15.32 17.88
N SER A 123 -1.32 14.26 18.28
CA SER A 123 -0.33 14.27 19.35
C SER A 123 0.84 15.21 19.07
N GLU A 124 1.35 15.23 17.83
CA GLU A 124 2.42 16.14 17.44
C GLU A 124 1.97 17.60 17.46
N ARG A 125 0.76 17.89 16.98
CA ARG A 125 0.17 19.24 17.04
C ARG A 125 -0.06 19.70 18.47
N LEU A 126 -0.60 18.83 19.32
CA LEU A 126 -0.84 19.16 20.73
C LEU A 126 0.48 19.40 21.48
N LYS A 127 1.55 18.66 21.17
CA LYS A 127 2.89 18.91 21.72
C LYS A 127 3.50 20.23 21.25
N ARG A 128 3.27 20.63 19.99
CA ARG A 128 3.74 21.93 19.48
C ARG A 128 2.99 23.09 20.14
N VAL A 129 1.66 23.01 20.21
CA VAL A 129 0.83 24.01 20.92
C VAL A 129 1.16 24.05 22.41
N GLY A 130 1.43 22.90 23.03
CA GLY A 130 1.85 22.82 24.42
C GLY A 130 3.22 23.46 24.66
N ARG A 131 4.17 23.37 23.71
CA ARG A 131 5.46 24.09 23.79
C ARG A 131 5.30 25.60 23.64
N ASP A 132 4.48 26.05 22.70
CA ASP A 132 4.21 27.49 22.53
C ASP A 132 3.55 28.07 23.79
N ALA A 133 2.66 27.30 24.44
CA ALA A 133 2.04 27.68 25.70
C ALA A 133 3.02 27.63 26.90
N ASP A 134 3.94 26.67 26.95
CA ASP A 134 4.95 26.59 28.01
C ASP A 134 5.96 27.75 27.91
N GLU A 135 6.39 28.15 26.71
CA GLU A 135 7.28 29.31 26.54
C GLU A 135 6.59 30.62 26.97
N ASP A 136 5.31 30.81 26.64
CA ASP A 136 4.52 31.96 27.10
C ASP A 136 4.30 32.00 28.63
N VAL A 137 4.25 30.84 29.30
CA VAL A 137 4.14 30.75 30.76
C VAL A 137 5.48 31.05 31.43
N MET A 138 6.57 30.50 30.91
CA MET A 138 7.93 30.72 31.42
C MET A 138 8.37 32.19 31.31
N ASP A 139 7.94 32.91 30.27
CA ASP A 139 8.24 34.34 30.09
C ASP A 139 7.42 35.21 31.07
N LYS A 140 6.16 34.86 31.33
CA LYS A 140 5.31 35.54 32.33
C LYS A 140 5.80 35.33 33.76
N ASP A 141 6.25 34.12 34.08
CA ASP A 141 6.77 33.80 35.42
C ASP A 141 8.07 34.56 35.70
N GLN A 142 8.94 34.74 34.68
CA GLN A 142 10.14 35.59 34.80
C GLN A 142 9.80 37.06 35.00
N ILE A 143 8.79 37.59 34.29
CA ILE A 143 8.33 38.98 34.43
C ILE A 143 7.72 39.24 35.82
N LEU A 144 7.00 38.26 36.38
CA LEU A 144 6.42 38.35 37.73
C LEU A 144 7.50 38.36 38.82
N LEU A 145 8.51 37.48 38.70
CA LEU A 145 9.63 37.42 39.65
C LEU A 145 10.48 38.70 39.65
N GLN A 146 10.64 39.36 38.50
CA GLN A 146 11.31 40.66 38.43
C GLN A 146 10.50 41.78 39.11
N LYS A 147 9.16 41.71 39.05
CA LYS A 147 8.28 42.69 39.71
C LYS A 147 8.18 42.53 41.23
N GLU A 148 8.40 41.34 41.78
CA GLU A 148 8.46 41.13 43.23
C GLU A 148 9.81 41.49 43.84
N ALA A 149 10.85 41.65 43.02
CA ALA A 149 12.21 41.98 43.46
C ALA A 149 12.52 43.50 43.47
N GLU A 150 11.59 44.33 42.99
CA GLU A 150 11.66 45.80 42.99
C GLU A 150 10.71 46.39 44.05
#